data_AF-A0A6A4H8H8-F1
#
_entry.id   AF-A0A6A4H8H8-F1
#
_cell.length_a   1.000
_cell.length_b   1.000
_cell.length_c   1.000
_cell.angle_alpha   90.00
_cell.angle_beta   90.00
_cell.angle_gamma   90.00
#
_symmetry.space_group_name_H-M   'P 1'
#
loop_
_entity.id
_entity.type
_entity.pdbx_description
1 polymer ?
#
loop_
_entity_poly.entity_id
_entity_poly.type
_entity_poly.pdbx_seq_one_letter_code
_entity_poly.pdbx_strand_id
1 'polypeptide(L)' 'MQTKELQTGDFPILCAAVAKLVEKEKTYVVLGQEVDPESTWSKHEEPELQKNEHVKEILEVKFDEKGALSPEKNIKKKK' A
#
# COMPACT_ATOMS: atom_id res chain seq x y z
N MET A 1 -11.35 -13.06 -25.27
CA MET A 1 -10.64 -13.35 -24.00
C MET A 1 -11.71 -13.67 -22.96
N GLN A 2 -11.64 -14.83 -22.29
CA GLN A 2 -12.54 -15.12 -21.17
C GLN A 2 -12.09 -14.29 -19.96
N THR A 3 -12.94 -13.39 -19.49
CA THR A 3 -12.78 -12.78 -18.16
C THR A 3 -13.08 -13.86 -17.13
N LYS A 4 -12.03 -14.42 -16.52
CA LYS A 4 -12.18 -15.22 -15.29
C LYS A 4 -12.69 -14.28 -14.20
N GLU A 5 -13.79 -14.65 -13.56
CA GLU A 5 -14.24 -13.96 -12.36
C GLU A 5 -13.15 -14.10 -11.28
N LEU A 6 -12.75 -12.97 -10.72
CA LEU A 6 -11.80 -12.90 -9.62
C LEU A 6 -12.44 -13.52 -8.39
N GLN A 7 -11.79 -14.53 -7.80
CA GLN A 7 -12.24 -15.09 -6.55
C GLN A 7 -11.78 -14.20 -5.40
N THR A 8 -12.51 -14.20 -4.29
CA THR A 8 -12.18 -13.38 -3.09
C THR A 8 -10.76 -13.65 -2.58
N GLY A 9 -10.21 -14.85 -2.82
CA GLY A 9 -8.83 -15.22 -2.51
C GLY A 9 -7.76 -14.57 -3.39
N ASP A 10 -8.13 -13.96 -4.52
CA ASP A 10 -7.21 -13.27 -5.43
C ASP A 10 -6.95 -11.82 -5.02
N PHE A 11 -7.71 -11.29 -4.05
CA PHE A 11 -7.60 -9.89 -3.61
C PHE A 11 -6.16 -9.50 -3.19
N PRO A 12 -5.43 -10.30 -2.38
CA PRO A 12 -4.04 -9.97 -2.03
C PRO A 12 -3.10 -9.96 -3.24
N ILE A 13 -3.34 -10.81 -4.23
CA ILE A 13 -2.54 -10.89 -5.46
C ILE A 13 -2.76 -9.62 -6.30
N LEU A 14 -4.00 -9.16 -6.41
CA LEU A 14 -4.33 -7.91 -7.09
C LEU A 14 -3.69 -6.71 -6.42
N CYS A 15 -3.82 -6.59 -5.10
CA CYS A 15 -3.21 -5.53 -4.31
C CYS A 15 -1.69 -5.47 -4.52
N ALA A 16 -1.01 -6.62 -4.46
CA ALA A 16 0.42 -6.70 -4.75
C ALA A 16 0.76 -6.27 -6.19
N ALA A 17 -0.07 -6.63 -7.18
CA ALA A 17 0.14 -6.21 -8.56
C ALA A 17 -0.02 -4.69 -8.73
N VAL A 18 -1.01 -4.08 -8.07
CA VAL A 18 -1.20 -2.63 -8.07
C VAL A 18 0.01 -1.91 -7.46
N ALA A 19 0.53 -2.39 -6.33
CA ALA A 19 1.74 -1.86 -5.69
C ALA A 19 2.98 -1.87 -6.62
N LYS A 20 3.12 -2.92 -7.44
CA LYS A 20 4.20 -3.03 -8.44
C LYS A 20 4.07 -2.04 -9.60
N LEU A 21 2.83 -1.67 -9.95
CA LEU A 21 2.54 -0.81 -11.09
C LEU A 21 2.60 0.69 -10.76
N VAL A 22 2.94 1.06 -9.51
CA VAL A 22 3.09 2.46 -9.13
C VAL A 22 4.32 3.07 -9.80
N GLU A 23 4.12 4.14 -10.57
CA GLU A 23 5.18 4.87 -11.29
C GLU A 23 5.45 6.27 -10.69
N LYS A 24 4.99 6.52 -9.46
CA LYS A 24 5.13 7.81 -8.78
C LYS A 24 6.24 7.75 -7.72
N GLU A 25 7.10 8.77 -7.71
CA GLU A 25 8.14 8.91 -6.68
C GLU A 25 7.58 9.00 -5.26
N LYS A 26 6.41 9.61 -5.13
CA LYS A 26 5.74 9.82 -3.85
C LYS A 26 4.39 9.12 -3.85
N THR A 27 4.23 8.18 -2.93
CA THR A 27 3.02 7.37 -2.77
C THR A 27 2.37 7.65 -1.43
N TYR A 28 1.06 7.82 -1.42
CA TYR A 28 0.28 8.04 -0.22
C TYR A 28 -0.53 6.79 0.09
N VAL A 29 -0.54 6.42 1.36
CA VAL A 29 -1.25 5.24 1.85
C VAL A 29 -2.11 5.70 3.01
N VAL A 30 -3.42 5.44 2.92
CA VAL A 30 -4.34 5.76 4.00
C VAL A 30 -4.54 4.52 4.85
N LEU A 31 -4.28 4.64 6.15
CA LEU A 31 -4.36 3.54 7.10
C LEU A 31 -5.27 3.93 8.26
N GLY A 32 -5.91 2.94 8.88
CA GLY A 32 -6.51 3.11 10.20
C GLY A 32 -5.45 3.45 11.25
N GLN A 33 -5.90 3.85 12.45
CA GLN A 33 -5.01 4.14 13.58
C GLN A 33 -4.03 2.99 13.84
N GLU A 34 -4.56 1.77 13.90
CA GLU A 34 -3.78 0.54 14.03
C GLU A 34 -3.65 -0.16 12.67
N VAL A 35 -2.47 -0.75 12.43
CA VAL A 35 -2.21 -1.57 11.24
C VAL A 35 -2.06 -3.00 11.71
N ASP A 36 -2.93 -3.86 11.22
CA ASP A 36 -2.83 -5.29 11.46
C ASP A 36 -1.63 -5.85 10.66
N PRO A 37 -0.61 -6.45 11.32
CA PRO A 37 0.52 -7.06 10.63
C PRO A 37 0.12 -8.21 9.69
N GLU A 38 -1.08 -8.79 9.88
CA GLU A 38 -1.61 -9.86 9.04
C GLU A 38 -2.45 -9.33 7.87
N SER A 39 -2.63 -8.01 7.76
CA SER A 39 -3.40 -7.38 6.68
C SER A 39 -2.78 -7.56 5.30
N THR A 40 -3.61 -7.43 4.27
CA THR A 40 -3.16 -7.42 2.87
C THR A 40 -2.11 -6.33 2.62
N TRP A 41 -2.30 -5.16 3.21
CA TRP A 41 -1.35 -4.06 3.17
C TRP A 41 0.05 -4.51 3.65
N SER A 42 0.13 -5.00 4.88
CA SER A 42 1.41 -5.36 5.51
C SER A 42 2.10 -6.55 4.86
N LYS A 43 1.34 -7.56 4.41
CA LYS A 43 1.91 -8.79 3.84
C LYS A 43 2.23 -8.71 2.35
N HIS A 44 1.50 -7.90 1.60
CA HIS A 44 1.51 -7.97 0.13
C HIS A 44 1.75 -6.64 -0.56
N GLU A 45 1.20 -5.53 -0.09
CA GLU A 45 1.33 -4.23 -0.77
C GLU A 45 2.59 -3.49 -0.35
N GLU A 46 2.79 -3.31 0.95
CA GLU A 46 3.95 -2.60 1.50
C GLU A 46 5.27 -3.20 1.00
N PRO A 47 5.49 -4.53 1.01
CA PRO A 47 6.75 -5.11 0.53
C PRO A 47 7.00 -4.83 -0.95
N GLU A 48 5.96 -4.79 -1.78
CA GLU A 48 6.09 -4.55 -3.22
C GLU A 48 6.33 -3.06 -3.51
N LEU A 49 5.64 -2.16 -2.81
CA LEU A 49 5.97 -0.73 -2.84
C LEU A 49 7.39 -0.46 -2.36
N GLN A 50 7.89 -1.20 -1.35
CA GLN A 50 9.26 -1.08 -0.86
C GLN A 50 10.30 -1.57 -1.87
N LYS A 51 9.97 -2.53 -2.73
CA LYS A 51 10.86 -3.01 -3.81
C LYS A 51 10.78 -2.16 -5.08
N ASN A 52 9.68 -1.43 -5.28
CA ASN A 52 9.44 -0.64 -6.48
C ASN A 52 10.43 0.53 -6.62
N GLU A 53 11.24 0.54 -7.68
CA GLU A 53 12.30 1.54 -7.91
C GLU A 53 11.78 2.95 -8.16
N HIS A 54 10.56 3.07 -8.69
CA HIS A 54 9.93 4.35 -8.93
C HIS A 54 9.52 5.02 -7.63
N VAL A 55 9.16 4.24 -6.61
CA VAL A 55 8.70 4.76 -5.32
C VAL A 55 9.89 5.09 -4.42
N LYS A 56 10.08 6.38 -4.13
CA LYS A 56 11.15 6.91 -3.26
C LYS A 56 10.65 7.26 -1.87
N GLU A 57 9.40 7.67 -1.76
CA GLU A 57 8.76 8.09 -0.52
C GLU A 57 7.37 7.46 -0.40
N ILE A 58 7.13 6.80 0.73
CA ILE A 58 5.80 6.33 1.12
C ILE A 58 5.35 7.16 2.32
N LEU A 59 4.23 7.86 2.16
CA LEU A 59 3.58 8.64 3.20
C LEU A 59 2.36 7.92 3.71
N GLU A 60 2.42 7.48 4.96
CA GLU A 60 1.28 6.92 5.66
C GLU A 60 0.45 8.06 6.26
N VAL A 61 -0.81 8.13 5.85
CA VAL A 61 -1.83 9.06 6.36
C VAL A 61 -2.77 8.26 7.24
N LYS A 62 -2.77 8.56 8.53
CA LYS A 62 -3.65 7.89 9.50
C LYS A 62 -5.02 8.53 9.45
N PHE A 63 -6.07 7.73 9.48
CA PHE A 63 -7.46 8.21 9.50
C PHE A 63 -8.12 7.80 10.82
N ASP A 64 -8.78 8.75 11.46
CA ASP A 64 -9.61 8.53 12.66
C ASP A 64 -11.07 8.94 12.42
N GLU A 65 -11.92 8.80 13.44
CA GLU A 65 -13.35 9.14 13.37
C GLU A 65 -13.61 10.64 13.08
N LYS A 66 -12.59 11.50 13.21
CA LYS A 66 -12.66 12.94 12.97
C LYS A 66 -12.04 13.35 11.62
N GLY A 67 -11.35 12.44 10.93
CA GLY A 67 -10.85 12.64 9.57
C GLY A 67 -9.42 12.16 9.34
N ALA A 68 -8.80 12.64 8.26
CA ALA A 68 -7.40 12.37 7.96
C ALA A 68 -6.50 13.15 8.92
N LEU A 69 -5.68 12.42 9.67
CA LEU A 69 -4.58 12.97 10.44
C LEU A 69 -3.39 13.25 9.52
N SER A 70 -2.62 14.29 9.81
CA SER A 70 -1.39 14.62 9.10
C SER A 70 -0.46 13.39 9.04
N PRO A 71 0.28 13.15 7.94
CA PRO A 71 1.10 11.95 7.79
C PRO A 71 2.13 11.83 8.92
N GLU A 72 1.99 10.80 9.75
CA GLU A 72 2.80 10.61 10.97
C GLU A 72 4.10 9.84 10.71
N LYS A 73 4.17 9.10 9.60
CA LYS A 73 5.31 8.22 9.30
C LYS A 73 5.79 8.40 7.86
N ASN A 74 7.09 8.67 7.73
CA ASN A 74 7.79 8.78 6.46
C ASN A 74 8.72 7.58 6.32
N ILE A 75 8.35 6.61 5.49
CA ILE A 75 9.27 5.52 5.17
C ILE A 75 10.13 5.99 4.00
N LYS A 76 11.30 6.56 4.33
CA LYS A 76 12.34 6.88 3.35
C LYS A 76 13.11 5.61 3.01
N LYS A 77 13.13 5.22 1.73
CA LYS A 77 14.05 4.19 1.27
C LYS A 77 15.48 4.69 1.41
N LYS A 78 16.32 3.93 2.13
CA LYS A 78 17.75 4.16 2.10
C LYS A 78 18.24 3.78 0.70
N LYS A 79 18.91 4.74 0.06
CA LYS A 79 19.62 4.57 -1.22
C LYS A 79 20.70 3.52 -1.11
#